data_AF-A0A520YWU0-F1
#
_entry.id   AF-A0A520YWU0-F1
#
_cell.length_a   1.000
_cell.length_b   1.000
_cell.length_c   1.000
_cell.angle_alpha   90.00
_cell.angle_beta   90.00
_cell.angle_gamma   90.00
#
_symmetry.space_group_name_H-M   'P 1'
#
loop_
_entity.id
_entity.type
_entity.pdbx_description
1 polymer ?
#
loop_
_entity_poly.entity_id
_entity_poly.type
_entity_poly.pdbx_seq_one_letter_code
_entity_poly.pdbx_strand_id
1 'polypeptide(L)'
;MIKQRTMRNSIRATGVGLHTGKKVYLTLRPAPVNTGIVFRRVDLDPVVEIPARAENVSDTQLSTTLSANDASVSTVEHLLSAMAGLGIDNAYVDVNAPEIPIMDGSAGPFVFLIQSAGIDEQAAAKQFIRIKREITVREDDKVATLLPCDGFKVSFTIDFDHPAFKGRSHTAEVDFGSTSFVREVSRARTFGFMREFEYLRSRGLARGGSLDNAIVIDDYKVLNEDGLRYEDEFVRHKVLDAIGDLYLLGKSLIGEFRAFKSGHALNNRVLRDLLAQPDAWELVTFEDSEEAPISYAAPLVAV
;
A
#
# COMPACT_ATOMS: atom_id res chain seq x y z
N MET A 1 12.20 -2.95 -23.80
CA MET A 1 12.50 -3.13 -22.36
C MET A 1 11.37 -2.56 -21.53
N ILE A 2 11.02 -3.20 -20.42
CA ILE A 2 10.15 -2.55 -19.41
C ILE A 2 10.98 -1.49 -18.68
N LYS A 3 10.51 -0.25 -18.72
CA LYS A 3 11.23 0.91 -18.18
C LYS A 3 10.75 1.27 -16.78
N GLN A 4 11.65 1.85 -15.99
CA GLN A 4 11.29 2.49 -14.72
C GLN A 4 10.32 3.64 -14.96
N ARG A 5 9.42 3.87 -14.01
CA ARG A 5 8.43 4.94 -14.08
C ARG A 5 8.60 5.95 -12.96
N THR A 6 8.37 7.21 -13.28
CA THR A 6 8.18 8.31 -12.33
C THR A 6 6.94 9.12 -12.72
N MET A 7 6.59 10.14 -11.93
CA MET A 7 5.54 11.08 -12.34
C MET A 7 6.09 12.05 -13.39
N ARG A 8 5.25 12.47 -14.33
CA ARG A 8 5.61 13.49 -15.34
C ARG A 8 5.65 14.88 -14.72
N ASN A 9 4.67 15.19 -13.88
CA ASN A 9 4.56 16.47 -13.18
C ASN A 9 4.52 16.27 -11.67
N SER A 10 4.83 17.32 -10.92
CA SER A 10 4.55 17.33 -9.48
C SER A 10 3.06 17.57 -9.25
N ILE A 11 2.46 16.88 -8.27
CA ILE A 11 1.07 17.09 -7.87
C ILE A 11 0.94 17.26 -6.37
N ARG A 12 -0.04 18.05 -5.94
CA ARG A 12 -0.29 18.39 -4.54
C ARG A 12 -1.66 17.93 -4.11
N ALA A 13 -1.76 17.51 -2.86
CA ALA A 13 -3.02 17.23 -2.19
C ALA A 13 -2.98 17.79 -0.77
N THR A 14 -4.16 17.99 -0.20
CA THR A 14 -4.31 18.37 1.20
C THR A 14 -5.35 17.46 1.82
N GLY A 15 -5.07 16.98 3.02
CA GLY A 15 -5.98 16.14 3.78
C GLY A 15 -5.66 16.18 5.26
N VAL A 16 -6.12 15.16 5.96
CA VAL A 16 -5.92 14.99 7.40
C VAL A 16 -5.34 13.60 7.64
N GLY A 17 -4.39 13.46 8.56
CA GLY A 17 -3.92 12.14 8.98
C GLY A 17 -5.00 11.39 9.78
N LEU A 18 -5.23 10.11 9.49
CA LEU A 18 -6.25 9.29 10.14
C LEU A 18 -6.06 9.26 11.67
N HIS A 19 -4.85 8.99 12.11
CA HIS A 19 -4.57 8.76 13.52
C HIS A 19 -4.26 10.06 14.24
N THR A 20 -3.40 10.90 13.66
CA THR A 20 -2.94 12.15 14.28
C THR A 20 -4.01 13.25 14.25
N GLY A 21 -4.92 13.23 13.27
CA GLY A 21 -5.89 14.30 13.04
C GLY A 21 -5.25 15.61 12.55
N LYS A 22 -3.95 15.59 12.20
CA LYS A 22 -3.24 16.78 11.73
C LYS A 22 -3.57 17.04 10.27
N LYS A 23 -3.71 18.32 9.89
CA LYS A 23 -3.76 18.74 8.49
C LYS A 23 -2.42 18.48 7.82
N VAL A 24 -2.43 17.81 6.67
CA VAL A 24 -1.24 17.41 5.92
C VAL A 24 -1.30 18.00 4.52
N TYR A 25 -0.19 18.60 4.09
CA TYR A 25 0.08 18.99 2.72
C TYR A 25 1.01 17.93 2.12
N LEU A 26 0.51 17.19 1.15
CA LEU A 26 1.23 16.17 0.41
C LEU A 26 1.68 16.74 -0.94
N THR A 27 2.95 16.58 -1.30
CA THR A 27 3.44 16.83 -2.67
C THR A 27 4.15 15.60 -3.18
N LEU A 28 3.66 15.03 -4.28
CA LEU A 28 4.33 13.95 -5.00
C LEU A 28 5.16 14.57 -6.12
N ARG A 29 6.47 14.27 -6.17
CA ARG A 29 7.41 14.85 -7.13
C ARG A 29 8.16 13.78 -7.91
N PRO A 30 8.48 14.01 -9.20
CA PRO A 30 9.34 13.13 -9.97
C PRO A 30 10.67 12.90 -9.26
N ALA A 31 11.25 11.72 -9.43
CA ALA A 31 12.57 11.39 -8.90
C ALA A 31 13.45 10.73 -9.97
N PRO A 32 14.79 10.89 -9.90
CA PRO A 32 15.70 10.23 -10.82
C PRO A 32 15.58 8.71 -10.81
N VAL A 33 16.09 8.07 -11.87
CA VAL A 33 16.27 6.62 -11.97
C VAL A 33 16.94 6.06 -10.70
N ASN A 34 16.50 4.89 -10.26
CA ASN A 34 17.02 4.15 -9.10
C ASN A 34 16.89 4.88 -7.75
N THR A 35 16.09 5.95 -7.66
CA THR A 35 15.81 6.61 -6.37
C THR A 35 14.94 5.72 -5.47
N GLY A 36 14.00 4.98 -6.06
CA GLY A 36 12.92 4.36 -5.30
C GLY A 36 11.88 5.39 -4.84
N ILE A 37 11.02 4.97 -3.91
CA ILE A 37 10.08 5.88 -3.23
C ILE A 37 10.74 6.40 -1.95
N VAL A 38 10.81 7.71 -1.80
CA VAL A 38 11.44 8.36 -0.64
C VAL A 38 10.47 9.37 -0.02
N PHE A 39 10.08 9.11 1.23
CA PHE A 39 9.29 10.05 2.02
C PHE A 39 10.17 11.15 2.58
N ARG A 40 9.66 12.37 2.66
CA ARG A 40 10.43 13.53 3.13
C ARG A 40 9.60 14.39 4.07
N ARG A 41 10.09 14.57 5.29
CA ARG A 41 9.51 15.47 6.30
C ARG A 41 10.02 16.89 6.08
N VAL A 42 9.30 17.64 5.23
CA VAL A 42 9.69 18.98 4.80
C VAL A 42 9.33 20.09 5.82
N ASP A 43 8.61 19.74 6.87
CA ASP A 43 8.39 20.58 8.04
C ASP A 43 9.57 20.62 9.02
N LEU A 44 10.57 19.75 8.83
CA LEU A 44 11.79 19.70 9.63
C LEU A 44 12.95 20.44 8.94
N ASP A 45 13.87 20.96 9.75
CA ASP A 45 15.10 21.61 9.29
C ASP A 45 16.32 21.00 10.00
N PRO A 46 17.20 20.26 9.29
CA PRO A 46 17.11 19.93 7.87
C PRO A 46 15.96 18.97 7.54
N VAL A 47 15.55 18.93 6.27
CA VAL A 47 14.58 17.94 5.76
C VAL A 47 15.10 16.54 6.03
N VAL A 48 14.25 15.68 6.61
CA VAL A 48 14.59 14.28 6.85
C VAL A 48 13.99 13.41 5.74
N GLU A 49 14.83 12.63 5.07
CA GLU A 49 14.44 11.68 4.03
C GLU A 49 14.39 10.25 4.59
N ILE A 50 13.33 9.52 4.26
CA ILE A 50 13.04 8.18 4.74
C ILE A 50 12.71 7.30 3.53
N PRO A 51 13.66 6.51 3.01
CA PRO A 51 13.39 5.56 1.94
C PRO A 51 12.29 4.57 2.34
N ALA A 52 11.34 4.30 1.43
CA ALA A 52 10.25 3.34 1.62
C ALA A 52 10.77 1.91 1.51
N ARG A 53 11.45 1.44 2.55
CA ARG A 53 12.12 0.14 2.60
C ARG A 53 11.71 -0.62 3.85
N ALA A 54 11.62 -1.94 3.76
CA ALA A 54 11.21 -2.81 4.86
C ALA A 54 12.07 -2.64 6.13
N GLU A 55 13.35 -2.30 5.96
CA GLU A 55 14.31 -2.01 7.04
C GLU A 55 13.98 -0.74 7.84
N ASN A 56 13.34 0.25 7.20
CA ASN A 56 12.95 1.51 7.83
C ASN A 56 11.58 1.44 8.52
N VAL A 57 10.88 0.31 8.45
CA VAL A 57 9.63 0.11 9.20
C VAL A 57 9.95 0.04 10.70
N SER A 58 9.37 0.97 11.47
CA SER A 58 9.61 1.11 12.90
C SER A 58 8.40 0.77 13.75
N ASP A 59 7.19 0.91 13.21
CA ASP A 59 5.93 0.59 13.89
C ASP A 59 4.93 0.03 12.86
N THR A 60 4.09 -0.88 13.33
CA THR A 60 3.06 -1.58 12.55
C THR A 60 1.70 -1.63 13.28
N GLN A 61 1.58 -0.90 14.40
CA GLN A 61 0.33 -0.80 15.13
C GLN A 61 -0.66 0.08 14.35
N LEU A 62 -1.74 -0.55 13.87
CA LEU A 62 -2.85 0.05 13.10
C LEU A 62 -2.50 0.61 11.71
N SER A 63 -1.24 0.87 11.42
CA SER A 63 -0.72 1.35 10.13
C SER A 63 0.74 0.95 9.97
N THR A 64 1.33 1.08 8.79
CA THR A 64 2.77 0.95 8.59
C THR A 64 3.44 2.31 8.78
N THR A 65 4.44 2.37 9.66
CA THR A 65 5.22 3.59 9.95
C THR A 65 6.68 3.39 9.58
N LEU A 66 7.21 4.35 8.82
CA LEU A 66 8.63 4.44 8.50
C LEU A 66 9.31 5.48 9.38
N SER A 67 10.53 5.19 9.83
CA SER A 67 11.35 6.14 10.58
C SER A 67 12.79 6.16 10.06
N ALA A 68 13.40 7.33 10.11
CA ALA A 68 14.84 7.50 9.99
C ALA A 68 15.28 8.71 10.83
N ASN A 69 16.40 8.58 11.53
CA ASN A 69 16.83 9.53 12.57
C ASN A 69 15.68 9.77 13.57
N ASP A 70 15.39 11.03 13.89
CA ASP A 70 14.31 11.42 14.83
C ASP A 70 12.97 11.71 14.13
N ALA A 71 12.82 11.36 12.86
CA ALA A 71 11.60 11.62 12.09
C ALA A 71 10.89 10.33 11.66
N SER A 72 9.57 10.41 11.59
CA SER A 72 8.72 9.33 11.10
C SER A 72 7.62 9.83 10.16
N VAL A 73 7.12 8.90 9.35
CA VAL A 73 5.93 9.04 8.51
C VAL A 73 5.08 7.76 8.67
N SER A 74 3.89 7.90 9.23
CA SER A 74 2.93 6.81 9.42
C SER A 74 1.90 6.73 8.28
N THR A 75 1.19 5.60 8.22
CA THR A 75 0.07 5.37 7.30
C THR A 75 0.49 5.41 5.83
N VAL A 76 1.64 4.81 5.51
CA VAL A 76 2.24 4.86 4.16
C VAL A 76 1.58 3.87 3.18
N GLU A 77 0.91 2.85 3.70
CA GLU A 77 0.42 1.68 2.98
C GLU A 77 -0.53 2.00 1.82
N HIS A 78 -1.48 2.93 1.97
CA HIS A 78 -2.46 3.22 0.90
C HIS A 78 -1.81 3.96 -0.27
N LEU A 79 -0.90 4.89 0.02
CA LEU A 79 -0.14 5.61 -1.01
C LEU A 79 0.82 4.66 -1.71
N LEU A 80 1.54 3.82 -0.98
CA LEU A 80 2.42 2.81 -1.57
C LEU A 80 1.63 1.79 -2.40
N SER A 81 0.42 1.42 -1.98
CA SER A 81 -0.46 0.55 -2.76
C SER A 81 -0.83 1.20 -4.11
N ALA A 82 -1.16 2.50 -4.11
CA ALA A 82 -1.40 3.24 -5.36
C ALA A 82 -0.15 3.29 -6.27
N MET A 83 1.04 3.53 -5.68
CA MET A 83 2.30 3.55 -6.43
C MET A 83 2.63 2.18 -7.03
N ALA A 84 2.48 1.11 -6.25
CA ALA A 84 2.68 -0.27 -6.68
C ALA A 84 1.72 -0.64 -7.82
N GLY A 85 0.42 -0.35 -7.65
CA GLY A 85 -0.62 -0.65 -8.63
C GLY A 85 -0.48 0.11 -9.96
N LEU A 86 0.17 1.28 -9.95
CA LEU A 86 0.49 2.07 -11.15
C LEU A 86 1.91 1.83 -11.68
N GLY A 87 2.72 1.07 -10.95
CA GLY A 87 4.09 0.71 -11.31
C GLY A 87 5.09 1.86 -11.19
N ILE A 88 4.86 2.84 -10.31
CA ILE A 88 5.78 3.98 -10.07
C ILE A 88 7.01 3.51 -9.31
N ASP A 89 8.18 3.54 -9.94
CA ASP A 89 9.45 3.12 -9.33
C ASP A 89 10.11 4.24 -8.52
N ASN A 90 10.05 5.47 -9.03
CA ASN A 90 10.82 6.59 -8.48
C ASN A 90 9.91 7.77 -8.15
N ALA A 91 9.88 8.19 -6.90
CA ALA A 91 9.16 9.38 -6.47
C ALA A 91 9.70 9.94 -5.15
N TYR A 92 9.67 11.26 -5.03
CA TYR A 92 9.75 11.91 -3.71
C TYR A 92 8.34 12.21 -3.20
N VAL A 93 8.10 11.91 -1.93
CA VAL A 93 6.83 12.11 -1.24
C VAL A 93 7.03 13.11 -0.11
N ASP A 94 6.71 14.37 -0.36
CA ASP A 94 6.87 15.43 0.62
C ASP A 94 5.63 15.56 1.48
N VAL A 95 5.82 15.56 2.79
CA VAL A 95 4.77 15.83 3.78
C VAL A 95 5.27 16.79 4.85
N ASN A 96 4.39 17.66 5.31
CA ASN A 96 4.67 18.64 6.36
C ASN A 96 4.15 18.18 7.75
N ALA A 97 3.87 16.89 7.90
CA ALA A 97 3.31 16.28 9.09
C ALA A 97 3.77 14.81 9.18
N PRO A 98 3.73 14.18 10.37
CA PRO A 98 4.24 12.83 10.58
C PRO A 98 3.35 11.69 10.03
N GLU A 99 2.33 11.98 9.23
CA GLU A 99 1.36 11.01 8.74
C GLU A 99 0.91 11.37 7.32
N ILE A 100 0.68 10.38 6.46
CA ILE A 100 0.09 10.58 5.13
C ILE A 100 -1.41 10.95 5.26
N PRO A 101 -1.94 11.87 4.45
CA PRO A 101 -3.37 12.19 4.52
C PRO A 101 -4.21 10.96 4.16
N ILE A 102 -5.24 10.64 4.96
CA ILE A 102 -6.05 9.44 4.75
C ILE A 102 -6.97 9.49 3.53
N MET A 103 -7.20 10.70 3.01
CA MET A 103 -8.12 10.96 1.90
C MET A 103 -9.52 10.42 2.19
N ASP A 104 -10.01 9.45 1.41
CA ASP A 104 -11.31 8.79 1.60
C ASP A 104 -11.18 7.41 2.26
N GLY A 105 -10.00 7.08 2.79
CA GLY A 105 -9.70 5.77 3.38
C GLY A 105 -9.25 4.70 2.39
N SER A 106 -9.14 5.03 1.10
CA SER A 106 -8.72 4.11 0.04
C SER A 106 -7.51 4.65 -0.74
N ALA A 107 -7.00 3.85 -1.68
CA ALA A 107 -5.94 4.26 -2.61
C ALA A 107 -6.48 5.06 -3.82
N GLY A 108 -7.81 5.10 -4.03
CA GLY A 108 -8.46 5.70 -5.20
C GLY A 108 -8.08 7.16 -5.44
N PRO A 109 -8.14 8.04 -4.42
CA PRO A 109 -7.69 9.42 -4.56
C PRO A 109 -6.22 9.55 -4.97
N PHE A 110 -5.33 8.70 -4.45
CA PHE A 110 -3.91 8.71 -4.84
C PHE A 110 -3.71 8.22 -6.27
N VAL A 111 -4.42 7.17 -6.68
CA VAL A 111 -4.42 6.71 -8.07
C VAL A 111 -4.85 7.83 -9.02
N PHE A 112 -5.94 8.53 -8.69
CA PHE A 112 -6.41 9.67 -9.47
C PHE A 112 -5.36 10.78 -9.57
N LEU A 113 -4.73 11.15 -8.45
CA LEU A 113 -3.68 12.17 -8.43
C LEU A 113 -2.48 11.77 -9.30
N ILE A 114 -1.97 10.54 -9.15
CA ILE A 114 -0.81 10.07 -9.91
C ILE A 114 -1.12 10.02 -11.42
N GLN A 115 -2.30 9.51 -11.79
CA GLN A 115 -2.72 9.51 -13.21
C GLN A 115 -2.91 10.92 -13.76
N SER A 116 -3.45 11.84 -12.97
CA SER A 116 -3.60 13.25 -13.35
C SER A 116 -2.27 13.98 -13.51
N ALA A 117 -1.27 13.64 -12.69
CA ALA A 117 0.10 14.13 -12.81
C ALA A 117 0.79 13.63 -14.09
N GLY A 118 0.31 12.51 -14.63
CA GLY A 118 0.92 11.77 -15.73
C GLY A 118 2.08 10.90 -15.26
N ILE A 119 2.34 9.84 -16.01
CA ILE A 119 3.46 8.92 -15.79
C ILE A 119 4.50 9.15 -16.89
N ASP A 120 5.76 9.15 -16.51
CA ASP A 120 6.90 9.25 -17.41
C ASP A 120 7.80 8.02 -17.29
N GLU A 121 8.23 7.48 -18.43
CA GLU A 121 9.12 6.34 -18.50
C GLU A 121 10.57 6.81 -18.60
N GLN A 122 11.42 6.30 -17.72
CA GLN A 122 12.82 6.70 -17.62
C GLN A 122 13.70 5.74 -18.42
N ALA A 123 14.85 6.22 -18.91
CA ALA A 123 15.79 5.44 -19.70
C ALA A 123 16.60 4.43 -18.85
N ALA A 124 15.91 3.56 -18.11
CA ALA A 124 16.49 2.52 -17.27
C ALA A 124 15.51 1.34 -17.12
N ALA A 125 16.04 0.13 -17.02
CA ALA A 125 15.23 -1.08 -16.89
C ALA A 125 14.51 -1.10 -15.53
N LYS A 126 13.21 -1.41 -15.54
CA LYS A 126 12.46 -1.72 -14.33
C LYS A 126 12.95 -3.06 -13.79
N GLN A 127 13.30 -3.06 -12.50
CA GLN A 127 13.71 -4.26 -11.80
C GLN A 127 12.54 -4.84 -11.01
N PHE A 128 12.37 -6.15 -11.10
CA PHE A 128 11.38 -6.91 -10.34
C PHE A 128 12.09 -7.85 -9.37
N ILE A 129 11.45 -8.16 -8.24
CA ILE A 129 11.86 -9.24 -7.36
C ILE A 129 11.04 -10.47 -7.72
N ARG A 130 11.68 -11.51 -8.24
CA ARG A 130 11.04 -12.80 -8.52
C ARG A 130 11.24 -13.76 -7.35
N ILE A 131 10.15 -14.29 -6.82
CA ILE A 131 10.18 -15.32 -5.78
C ILE A 131 10.56 -16.67 -6.40
N LYS A 132 11.59 -17.31 -5.85
CA LYS A 132 12.12 -18.61 -6.30
C LYS A 132 11.75 -19.75 -5.36
N ARG A 133 11.50 -19.44 -4.09
CA ARG A 133 11.13 -20.42 -3.05
C ARG A 133 10.08 -19.86 -2.12
N GLU A 134 9.30 -20.74 -1.52
CA GLU A 134 8.30 -20.36 -0.52
C GLU A 134 8.96 -19.78 0.73
N ILE A 135 8.46 -18.63 1.19
CA ILE A 135 8.78 -18.04 2.50
C ILE A 135 7.48 -17.89 3.28
N THR A 136 7.38 -18.52 4.45
CA THR A 136 6.19 -18.48 5.29
C THR A 136 6.54 -18.05 6.71
N VAL A 137 5.81 -17.04 7.22
CA VAL A 137 5.88 -16.59 8.61
C VAL A 137 4.55 -16.83 9.32
N ARG A 138 4.61 -17.16 10.61
CA ARG A 138 3.44 -17.46 11.44
C ARG A 138 3.54 -16.75 12.80
N GLU A 139 2.41 -16.30 13.30
CA GLU A 139 2.24 -15.77 14.66
C GLU A 139 0.84 -16.13 15.15
N ASP A 140 0.77 -16.98 16.17
CA ASP A 140 -0.47 -17.58 16.65
C ASP A 140 -1.28 -18.23 15.50
N ASP A 141 -2.48 -17.73 15.21
CA ASP A 141 -3.35 -18.17 14.13
C ASP A 141 -3.15 -17.39 12.82
N LYS A 142 -2.23 -16.42 12.77
CA LYS A 142 -1.96 -15.58 11.60
C LYS A 142 -0.84 -16.17 10.75
N VAL A 143 -1.01 -16.10 9.43
CA VAL A 143 -0.04 -16.62 8.45
C VAL A 143 0.15 -15.61 7.32
N ALA A 144 1.40 -15.41 6.90
CA ALA A 144 1.75 -14.69 5.68
C ALA A 144 2.80 -15.48 4.90
N THR A 145 2.57 -15.67 3.60
CA THR A 145 3.35 -16.57 2.76
C THR A 145 3.62 -15.92 1.41
N LEU A 146 4.89 -15.96 0.96
CA LEU A 146 5.31 -15.64 -0.40
C LEU A 146 5.62 -16.93 -1.15
N LEU A 147 5.11 -17.06 -2.38
CA LEU A 147 5.24 -18.25 -3.22
C LEU A 147 5.76 -17.89 -4.62
N PRO A 148 6.52 -18.78 -5.27
CA PRO A 148 6.81 -18.65 -6.69
C PRO A 148 5.53 -18.64 -7.52
N CYS A 149 5.40 -17.67 -8.42
CA CYS A 149 4.28 -17.55 -9.35
C CYS A 149 4.73 -16.72 -10.56
N ASP A 150 4.36 -17.14 -11.77
CA ASP A 150 4.63 -16.40 -13.01
C ASP A 150 3.57 -15.31 -13.20
N GLY A 151 3.63 -14.30 -12.34
CA GLY A 151 2.68 -13.19 -12.29
C GLY A 151 2.77 -12.45 -10.97
N PHE A 152 1.78 -11.61 -10.68
CA PHE A 152 1.59 -11.07 -9.33
C PHE A 152 0.18 -11.37 -8.87
N LYS A 153 0.06 -12.16 -7.81
CA LYS A 153 -1.21 -12.56 -7.21
C LYS A 153 -1.22 -12.27 -5.71
N VAL A 154 -2.36 -11.81 -5.20
CA VAL A 154 -2.58 -11.59 -3.77
C VAL A 154 -3.86 -12.29 -3.36
N SER A 155 -3.77 -13.22 -2.41
CA SER A 155 -4.90 -13.84 -1.73
C SER A 155 -4.90 -13.44 -0.26
N PHE A 156 -6.03 -12.95 0.24
CA PHE A 156 -6.19 -12.56 1.63
C PHE A 156 -7.45 -13.14 2.21
N THR A 157 -7.34 -13.73 3.40
CA THR A 157 -8.48 -14.21 4.19
C THR A 157 -8.55 -13.47 5.51
N ILE A 158 -9.72 -12.91 5.81
CA ILE A 158 -10.08 -12.33 7.10
C ILE A 158 -11.01 -13.28 7.86
N ASP A 159 -10.97 -13.22 9.18
CA ASP A 159 -11.80 -14.05 10.05
C ASP A 159 -12.19 -13.21 11.28
N PHE A 160 -13.27 -12.44 11.12
CA PHE A 160 -13.83 -11.59 12.16
C PHE A 160 -15.11 -12.22 12.68
N ASP A 161 -15.13 -12.57 13.98
CA ASP A 161 -16.35 -12.99 14.66
C ASP A 161 -17.24 -11.79 14.94
N HIS A 162 -17.97 -11.34 13.92
CA HIS A 162 -18.82 -10.17 14.00
C HIS A 162 -20.01 -10.25 13.04
N PRO A 163 -21.24 -9.87 13.44
CA PRO A 163 -22.44 -9.97 12.60
C PRO A 163 -22.32 -9.29 11.24
N ALA A 164 -21.66 -8.13 11.18
CA ALA A 164 -21.40 -7.41 9.94
C ALA A 164 -20.54 -8.20 8.92
N PHE A 165 -19.88 -9.28 9.31
CA PHE A 165 -19.08 -10.11 8.39
C PHE A 165 -19.79 -11.42 8.03
N LYS A 166 -20.89 -11.79 8.72
CA LYS A 166 -21.63 -13.03 8.45
C LYS A 166 -22.26 -12.99 7.06
N GLY A 167 -22.05 -14.05 6.28
CA GLY A 167 -22.62 -14.21 4.93
C GLY A 167 -21.91 -13.40 3.83
N ARG A 168 -20.79 -12.72 4.13
CA ARG A 168 -19.95 -12.02 3.15
C ARG A 168 -18.77 -12.89 2.73
N SER A 169 -18.08 -12.52 1.65
CA SER A 169 -16.83 -13.20 1.30
C SER A 169 -15.74 -12.83 2.32
N HIS A 170 -15.10 -13.86 2.88
CA HIS A 170 -14.00 -13.71 3.84
C HIS A 170 -12.64 -13.82 3.16
N THR A 171 -12.62 -14.28 1.91
CA THR A 171 -11.42 -14.43 1.09
C THR A 171 -11.57 -13.63 -0.18
N ALA A 172 -10.55 -12.84 -0.52
CA ALA A 172 -10.40 -12.24 -1.83
C ALA A 172 -9.10 -12.74 -2.46
N GLU A 173 -9.17 -13.09 -3.74
CA GLU A 173 -8.01 -13.40 -4.56
C GLU A 173 -7.97 -12.44 -5.74
N VAL A 174 -6.83 -11.78 -5.94
CA VAL A 174 -6.63 -10.84 -7.03
C VAL A 174 -5.38 -11.24 -7.80
N ASP A 175 -5.57 -11.62 -9.06
CA ASP A 175 -4.49 -11.86 -10.02
C ASP A 175 -4.37 -10.65 -10.95
N PHE A 176 -3.25 -9.93 -10.84
CA PHE A 176 -3.02 -8.70 -11.59
C PHE A 176 -2.66 -8.91 -13.06
N GLY A 177 -2.50 -10.16 -13.52
CA GLY A 177 -2.45 -10.49 -14.95
C GLY A 177 -3.81 -10.37 -15.64
N SER A 178 -4.92 -10.53 -14.89
CA SER A 178 -6.29 -10.51 -15.41
C SER A 178 -7.20 -9.46 -14.76
N THR A 179 -6.79 -8.90 -13.62
CA THR A 179 -7.61 -8.03 -12.78
C THR A 179 -7.02 -6.62 -12.69
N SER A 180 -7.86 -5.61 -12.92
CA SER A 180 -7.42 -4.20 -12.83
C SER A 180 -7.35 -3.74 -11.37
N PHE A 181 -6.15 -3.45 -10.86
CA PHE A 181 -5.96 -2.83 -9.53
C PHE A 181 -6.84 -1.58 -9.34
N VAL A 182 -6.86 -0.70 -10.35
CA VAL A 182 -7.59 0.58 -10.28
C VAL A 182 -9.09 0.35 -10.08
N ARG A 183 -9.69 -0.61 -10.80
CA ARG A 183 -11.14 -0.87 -10.73
C ARG A 183 -11.53 -1.73 -9.54
N GLU A 184 -10.73 -2.74 -9.24
CA GLU A 184 -11.12 -3.84 -8.36
C GLU A 184 -10.59 -3.70 -6.94
N VAL A 185 -9.51 -2.95 -6.73
CA VAL A 185 -8.87 -2.86 -5.40
C VAL A 185 -8.80 -1.41 -4.91
N SER A 186 -8.42 -0.46 -5.76
CA SER A 186 -8.00 0.87 -5.30
C SER A 186 -9.04 1.64 -4.48
N ARG A 187 -10.34 1.40 -4.71
CA ARG A 187 -11.42 2.13 -4.03
C ARG A 187 -11.88 1.48 -2.72
N ALA A 188 -11.32 0.33 -2.33
CA ALA A 188 -11.71 -0.35 -1.09
C ALA A 188 -11.21 0.44 0.12
N ARG A 189 -12.14 0.91 0.96
CA ARG A 189 -11.82 1.79 2.10
C ARG A 189 -11.40 1.01 3.34
N THR A 190 -10.60 1.68 4.17
CA THR A 190 -10.28 1.24 5.51
C THR A 190 -11.52 1.15 6.39
N PHE A 191 -11.43 0.40 7.47
CA PHE A 191 -12.56 0.13 8.34
C PHE A 191 -12.15 -0.01 9.79
N GLY A 192 -13.09 0.29 10.69
CA GLY A 192 -12.88 0.16 12.13
C GLY A 192 -14.19 -0.04 12.88
N PHE A 193 -14.09 -0.53 14.12
CA PHE A 193 -15.26 -0.75 14.97
C PHE A 193 -15.55 0.47 15.83
N MET A 194 -16.82 0.87 15.92
CA MET A 194 -17.28 2.02 16.70
C MET A 194 -16.92 1.87 18.19
N ARG A 195 -17.01 0.66 18.73
CA ARG A 195 -16.63 0.35 20.12
C ARG A 195 -15.15 0.61 20.43
N GLU A 196 -14.28 0.56 19.42
CA GLU A 196 -12.84 0.82 19.57
C GLU A 196 -12.52 2.31 19.44
N PHE A 197 -13.43 3.10 18.85
CA PHE A 197 -13.16 4.49 18.49
C PHE A 197 -12.81 5.37 19.71
N GLU A 198 -13.60 5.30 20.79
CA GLU A 198 -13.32 6.07 22.00
C GLU A 198 -12.01 5.65 22.66
N TYR A 199 -11.72 4.35 22.69
CA TYR A 199 -10.46 3.81 23.21
C TYR A 199 -9.26 4.31 22.40
N LEU A 200 -9.31 4.20 21.07
CA LEU A 200 -8.26 4.69 20.18
C LEU A 200 -8.04 6.20 20.36
N ARG A 201 -9.13 6.98 20.43
CA ARG A 201 -9.07 8.42 20.63
C ARG A 201 -8.44 8.80 21.97
N SER A 202 -8.74 8.06 23.04
CA SER A 202 -8.12 8.23 24.36
C SER A 202 -6.61 8.00 24.36
N ARG A 203 -6.11 7.15 23.44
CA ARG A 203 -4.67 6.88 23.20
C ARG A 203 -4.03 7.82 22.19
N GLY A 204 -4.79 8.80 21.69
CA GLY A 204 -4.31 9.76 20.70
C GLY A 204 -4.31 9.25 19.26
N LEU A 205 -5.01 8.14 18.99
CA LEU A 205 -5.19 7.53 17.67
C LEU A 205 -6.58 7.86 17.10
N ALA A 206 -6.78 7.58 15.81
CA ALA A 206 -8.03 7.79 15.06
C ALA A 206 -8.63 9.21 15.19
N ARG A 207 -7.83 10.25 15.48
CA ARG A 207 -8.32 11.62 15.71
C ARG A 207 -8.87 12.29 14.44
N GLY A 208 -8.46 11.84 13.27
CA GLY A 208 -8.95 12.29 11.97
C GLY A 208 -9.99 11.35 11.35
N GLY A 209 -10.36 10.26 12.03
CA GLY A 209 -11.33 9.28 11.53
C GLY A 209 -12.74 9.85 11.48
N SER A 210 -13.43 9.65 10.35
CA SER A 210 -14.85 9.97 10.15
C SER A 210 -15.51 8.96 9.20
N LEU A 211 -16.83 9.07 9.03
CA LEU A 211 -17.55 8.27 8.02
C LEU A 211 -17.14 8.59 6.58
N ASP A 212 -16.47 9.73 6.36
CA ASP A 212 -15.99 10.15 5.03
C ASP A 212 -14.72 9.40 4.61
N ASN A 213 -13.96 8.89 5.58
CA ASN A 213 -12.64 8.30 5.36
C ASN A 213 -12.44 6.91 5.97
N ALA A 214 -13.49 6.33 6.56
CA ALA A 214 -13.47 4.95 7.03
C ALA A 214 -14.88 4.35 6.97
N ILE A 215 -14.94 3.04 6.77
CA ILE A 215 -16.15 2.27 7.02
C ILE A 215 -16.23 2.03 8.51
N VAL A 216 -17.29 2.53 9.15
CA VAL A 216 -17.47 2.37 10.60
C VAL A 216 -18.51 1.29 10.85
N ILE A 217 -18.16 0.34 11.71
CA ILE A 217 -18.97 -0.84 12.02
C ILE A 217 -19.41 -0.75 13.50
N ASP A 218 -20.71 -0.72 13.77
CA ASP A 218 -21.23 -0.89 15.13
C ASP A 218 -21.30 -2.39 15.49
N ASP A 219 -21.88 -2.77 16.64
CA ASP A 219 -21.95 -4.18 17.06
C ASP A 219 -22.77 -5.09 16.12
N TYR A 220 -23.48 -4.52 15.14
CA TYR A 220 -24.43 -5.25 14.29
C TYR A 220 -24.24 -4.99 12.79
N LYS A 221 -23.90 -3.78 12.37
CA LYS A 221 -23.99 -3.32 10.98
C LYS A 221 -22.94 -2.25 10.62
N VAL A 222 -22.91 -1.92 9.33
CA VAL A 222 -22.17 -0.77 8.79
C VAL A 222 -22.97 0.50 9.02
N LEU A 223 -22.30 1.57 9.46
CA LEU A 223 -22.92 2.86 9.80
C LEU A 223 -22.93 3.86 8.63
N ASN A 224 -22.06 3.70 7.63
CA ASN A 224 -22.02 4.58 6.46
C ASN A 224 -23.35 4.49 5.69
N GLU A 225 -24.04 5.62 5.48
CA GLU A 225 -25.37 5.67 4.84
C GLU A 225 -25.35 5.14 3.40
N ASP A 226 -24.30 5.47 2.65
CA ASP A 226 -24.09 4.99 1.27
C ASP A 226 -23.65 3.51 1.19
N GLY A 227 -23.45 2.86 2.34
CA GLY A 227 -23.04 1.46 2.42
C GLY A 227 -21.61 1.19 1.94
N LEU A 228 -21.42 -0.01 1.37
CA LEU A 228 -20.13 -0.49 0.87
C LEU A 228 -19.99 -0.22 -0.63
N ARG A 229 -18.75 0.02 -1.09
CA ARG A 229 -18.40 0.15 -2.51
C ARG A 229 -18.30 -1.21 -3.21
N TYR A 230 -18.00 -2.25 -2.43
CA TYR A 230 -17.92 -3.65 -2.86
C TYR A 230 -18.56 -4.54 -1.79
N GLU A 231 -19.16 -5.67 -2.17
CA GLU A 231 -19.72 -6.61 -1.19
C GLU A 231 -18.65 -7.19 -0.24
N ASP A 232 -17.43 -7.32 -0.73
CA ASP A 232 -16.23 -7.83 -0.07
C ASP A 232 -15.21 -6.71 0.25
N GLU A 233 -15.67 -5.45 0.41
CA GLU A 233 -14.80 -4.27 0.57
C GLU A 233 -13.76 -4.42 1.71
N PHE A 234 -14.10 -5.08 2.81
CA PHE A 234 -13.18 -5.28 3.94
C PHE A 234 -11.96 -6.13 3.57
N VAL A 235 -12.18 -7.27 2.92
CA VAL A 235 -11.07 -8.16 2.53
C VAL A 235 -10.32 -7.59 1.34
N ARG A 236 -11.00 -6.88 0.43
CA ARG A 236 -10.33 -6.12 -0.64
C ARG A 236 -9.43 -5.01 -0.10
N HIS A 237 -9.83 -4.34 0.99
CA HIS A 237 -8.95 -3.39 1.66
C HIS A 237 -7.72 -4.08 2.26
N LYS A 238 -7.85 -5.30 2.79
CA LYS A 238 -6.68 -6.07 3.23
C LYS A 238 -5.75 -6.49 2.09
N VAL A 239 -6.28 -6.75 0.91
CA VAL A 239 -5.48 -6.90 -0.31
C VAL A 239 -4.76 -5.58 -0.66
N LEU A 240 -5.45 -4.44 -0.57
CA LEU A 240 -4.88 -3.11 -0.80
C LEU A 240 -3.72 -2.82 0.17
N ASP A 241 -3.93 -3.03 1.47
CA ASP A 241 -2.91 -2.89 2.53
C ASP A 241 -1.70 -3.76 2.22
N ALA A 242 -1.92 -5.04 1.90
CA ALA A 242 -0.85 -5.98 1.60
C ALA A 242 0.00 -5.54 0.40
N ILE A 243 -0.62 -5.05 -0.69
CA ILE A 243 0.12 -4.55 -1.86
C ILE A 243 1.01 -3.36 -1.47
N GLY A 244 0.51 -2.45 -0.65
CA GLY A 244 1.27 -1.32 -0.13
C GLY A 244 2.46 -1.75 0.71
N ASP A 245 2.23 -2.65 1.67
CA ASP A 245 3.27 -3.18 2.54
C ASP A 245 4.34 -3.94 1.74
N LEU A 246 3.94 -4.81 0.80
CA LEU A 246 4.86 -5.58 -0.07
C LEU A 246 5.75 -4.66 -0.90
N TYR A 247 5.26 -3.46 -1.26
CA TYR A 247 6.05 -2.49 -2.02
C TYR A 247 7.23 -1.90 -1.24
N LEU A 248 7.31 -2.13 0.07
CA LEU A 248 8.48 -1.82 0.90
C LEU A 248 9.70 -2.71 0.58
N LEU A 249 9.56 -3.71 -0.29
CA LEU A 249 10.72 -4.33 -0.97
C LEU A 249 11.44 -3.34 -1.91
N GLY A 250 10.79 -2.22 -2.25
CA GLY A 250 11.30 -1.16 -3.13
C GLY A 250 11.27 -1.52 -4.61
N LYS A 251 10.65 -2.65 -4.98
CA LYS A 251 10.51 -3.15 -6.35
C LYS A 251 9.20 -3.92 -6.48
N SER A 252 8.68 -4.00 -7.70
CA SER A 252 7.49 -4.80 -8.00
C SER A 252 7.80 -6.30 -7.86
N LEU A 253 6.85 -7.06 -7.34
CA LEU A 253 6.99 -8.49 -7.05
C LEU A 253 6.50 -9.34 -8.23
N ILE A 254 7.24 -10.40 -8.56
CA ILE A 254 6.79 -11.54 -9.36
C ILE A 254 6.70 -12.73 -8.41
N GLY A 255 5.48 -13.12 -8.08
CA GLY A 255 5.16 -14.10 -7.05
C GLY A 255 3.72 -13.98 -6.56
N GLU A 256 3.32 -14.91 -5.70
CA GLU A 256 2.03 -14.89 -5.04
C GLU A 256 2.22 -14.59 -3.55
N PHE A 257 1.40 -13.68 -3.02
CA PHE A 257 1.29 -13.45 -1.58
C PHE A 257 -0.03 -14.03 -1.05
N ARG A 258 0.04 -14.92 -0.07
CA ARG A 258 -1.11 -15.47 0.64
C ARG A 258 -1.08 -15.05 2.10
N ALA A 259 -2.20 -14.52 2.58
CA ALA A 259 -2.33 -14.10 3.97
C ALA A 259 -3.62 -14.62 4.59
N PHE A 260 -3.52 -15.12 5.82
CA PHE A 260 -4.64 -15.47 6.68
C PHE A 260 -4.53 -14.67 7.97
N LYS A 261 -5.49 -13.79 8.25
CA LYS A 261 -5.52 -12.89 9.41
C LYS A 261 -4.24 -12.04 9.60
N SER A 262 -3.48 -11.86 8.51
CA SER A 262 -2.27 -11.04 8.53
C SER A 262 -2.61 -9.56 8.77
N GLY A 263 -1.59 -8.79 9.10
CA GLY A 263 -1.61 -7.33 9.16
C GLY A 263 -0.21 -6.79 8.92
N HIS A 264 -0.03 -5.48 9.03
CA HIS A 264 1.24 -4.78 8.75
C HIS A 264 2.46 -5.42 9.40
N ALA A 265 2.33 -5.87 10.66
CA ALA A 265 3.41 -6.53 11.41
C ALA A 265 3.90 -7.82 10.73
N LEU A 266 2.97 -8.70 10.34
CA LEU A 266 3.31 -9.99 9.75
C LEU A 266 3.68 -9.83 8.26
N ASN A 267 3.10 -8.85 7.57
CA ASN A 267 3.51 -8.44 6.23
C ASN A 267 4.97 -7.98 6.22
N ASN A 268 5.37 -7.07 7.12
CA ASN A 268 6.77 -6.62 7.18
C ASN A 268 7.73 -7.76 7.56
N ARG A 269 7.31 -8.66 8.46
CA ARG A 269 8.10 -9.83 8.86
C ARG A 269 8.42 -10.75 7.69
N VAL A 270 7.42 -11.06 6.84
CA VAL A 270 7.67 -11.90 5.66
C VAL A 270 8.65 -11.24 4.68
N LEU A 271 8.62 -9.90 4.56
CA LEU A 271 9.57 -9.18 3.72
C LEU A 271 10.99 -9.24 4.28
N ARG A 272 11.16 -9.08 5.59
CA ARG A 272 12.46 -9.19 6.25
C ARG A 272 13.03 -10.60 6.11
N ASP A 273 12.20 -11.63 6.30
CA ASP A 273 12.60 -13.03 6.15
C ASP A 273 12.97 -13.38 4.70
N LEU A 274 12.27 -12.82 3.71
CA LEU A 274 12.64 -12.93 2.29
C LEU A 274 14.01 -12.29 2.04
N LEU A 275 14.21 -11.05 2.48
CA LEU A 275 15.46 -10.32 2.25
C LEU A 275 16.66 -10.98 2.95
N ALA A 276 16.43 -11.67 4.08
CA ALA A 276 17.44 -12.45 4.78
C ALA A 276 17.80 -13.79 4.08
N GLN A 277 17.04 -14.20 3.07
CA GLN A 277 17.24 -15.44 2.31
C GLN A 277 17.45 -15.14 0.81
N PRO A 278 18.67 -14.72 0.41
CA PRO A 278 18.96 -14.29 -0.97
C PRO A 278 18.77 -15.39 -2.02
N ASP A 279 18.76 -16.66 -1.63
CA ASP A 279 18.52 -17.80 -2.53
C ASP A 279 17.02 -18.04 -2.80
N ALA A 280 16.14 -17.40 -2.04
CA ALA A 280 14.69 -17.46 -2.21
C ALA A 280 14.15 -16.46 -3.25
N TRP A 281 14.98 -15.54 -3.76
CA TRP A 281 14.56 -14.55 -4.75
C TRP A 281 15.68 -14.13 -5.70
N GLU A 282 15.33 -13.44 -6.78
CA GLU A 282 16.28 -12.83 -7.71
C GLU A 282 15.77 -11.50 -8.27
N LEU A 283 16.68 -10.63 -8.70
CA LEU A 283 16.35 -9.44 -9.47
C LEU A 283 16.29 -9.79 -10.95
N VAL A 284 15.19 -9.39 -11.60
CA VAL A 284 15.01 -9.60 -13.04
C VAL A 284 14.55 -8.32 -13.73
N THR A 285 14.90 -8.23 -15.00
CA THR A 285 14.51 -7.16 -15.93
C THR A 285 14.02 -7.83 -17.21
N PHE A 286 13.18 -7.13 -17.98
CA PHE A 286 12.63 -7.67 -19.24
C PHE A 286 12.98 -6.73 -20.40
N GLU A 287 13.68 -7.26 -21.40
CA GLU A 287 14.01 -6.53 -22.64
C GLU A 287 12.81 -6.47 -23.59
N ASP A 288 11.94 -7.47 -23.56
CA ASP A 288 10.65 -7.44 -24.25
C ASP A 288 9.52 -7.38 -23.21
N SER A 289 8.56 -6.47 -23.42
CA SER A 289 7.38 -6.39 -22.56
C SER A 289 6.44 -7.57 -22.74
N GLU A 290 6.47 -8.25 -23.90
CA GLU A 290 5.64 -9.43 -24.16
C GLU A 290 6.10 -10.67 -23.36
N GLU A 291 7.37 -10.71 -22.95
CA GLU A 291 7.93 -11.79 -22.13
C GLU A 291 7.67 -11.61 -20.62
N ALA A 292 7.16 -10.44 -20.21
CA ALA A 292 6.95 -10.14 -18.80
C ALA A 292 5.60 -10.68 -18.30
N PRO A 293 5.58 -11.37 -17.15
CA PRO A 293 4.35 -11.93 -16.58
C PRO A 293 3.44 -10.85 -15.94
N ILE A 294 3.88 -9.58 -15.94
CA ILE A 294 3.15 -8.44 -15.40
C ILE A 294 3.12 -7.36 -16.47
N SER A 295 1.92 -6.90 -16.80
CA SER A 295 1.72 -5.75 -17.68
C SER A 295 1.22 -4.54 -16.87
N TYR A 296 1.73 -3.37 -17.20
CA TYR A 296 1.21 -2.11 -16.69
C TYR A 296 0.48 -1.39 -17.81
N ALA A 297 -0.61 -0.69 -17.47
CA ALA A 297 -1.27 0.19 -18.42
C ALA A 297 -0.26 1.17 -19.04
N ALA A 298 -0.40 1.44 -20.33
CA ALA A 298 0.40 2.44 -21.02
C ALA A 298 0.19 3.81 -20.37
N PRO A 299 1.24 4.64 -20.21
CA PRO A 299 1.07 6.01 -19.74
C PRO A 299 0.07 6.73 -20.64
N LEU A 300 -0.96 7.36 -20.06
CA LEU A 300 -1.86 8.20 -20.83
C LEU A 300 -1.03 9.35 -21.45
N VAL A 301 -1.01 9.39 -22.78
CA VAL A 301 -0.47 10.53 -23.51
C VAL A 301 -1.49 11.64 -23.35
N ALA A 302 -1.22 12.60 -22.47
CA ALA A 302 -1.98 13.84 -22.45
C ALA A 302 -1.91 14.49 -23.85
N VAL A 303 -3.07 14.67 -24.48
CA VAL A 303 -3.26 15.43 -25.71
C VAL A 303 -3.16 16.91 -25.40
#